data_AF-A0A835IH68-F1
#
_entry.id   AF-A0A835IH68-F1
#
_cell.length_a   1.000
_cell.length_b   1.000
_cell.length_c   1.000
_cell.angle_alpha   90.00
_cell.angle_beta   90.00
_cell.angle_gamma   90.00
#
_symmetry.space_group_name_H-M   'P 1'
#
loop_
_entity.id
_entity.type
_entity.pdbx_description
1 polymer ?
#
loop_
_entity_poly.entity_id
_entity_poly.type
_entity_poly.pdbx_seq_one_letter_code
_entity_poly.pdbx_strand_id
1 'polypeptide(L)'
;MLYHIWEARNETKFEHKVPKDSTTHRGKCSNHHAESCCKAYREALPNPPINYIRINALNDLFPVIPNYGILLRFDAAFHRDTGCASAGCMAWNDVGEIVGATVRIFKAKGPEEAEMVASEVAILLACYLGRYKFVIQGDYEEIIQAFNGGGCRWNLSALHFARVISAGSHSTFARINHFDSALVLNQKKSLLKFSVMDVEEANQPKKAATRELLKKLELGLLPYDDIKQLIRIELAKRLQCGYKSTCEEQVAEVLKLVHSLQHMKIANEVETLDSQLYEAPMSFLKIIFGSNMKESCCYFKDDSMTLDDAEIAMLDLYCERAQIKDGNSVLDLGCGQGALTLFVAQKYKQCRVKAITNSISQKEYIDEQCRARNLVNVEVVLADITTYETDDTSDRILAIGLFEHIQNYKLLLKKISKWMAKDGLLFVDHICHKTLAYQYKALDEDDWFTEYIFPAGTIFFPSASFLLYFQDDVSVVNHWILNGNHSSQTHGEWLKRLDANSVAIKQIFTSLTGNAEEALKMMNFWRMFCLSGIELFGYNNGEEWMTSHVLFKKK
;
A
#
# COMPACT_ATOMS: atom_id res chain seq x y z
N MET A 1 -17.05 25.71 -31.72
CA MET A 1 -18.40 26.18 -31.37
C MET A 1 -19.14 24.99 -30.77
N LEU A 2 -19.09 24.88 -29.45
CA LEU A 2 -20.02 24.15 -28.56
C LEU A 2 -19.57 24.50 -27.13
N TYR A 3 -19.63 25.80 -26.86
CA TYR A 3 -19.73 26.44 -25.55
C TYR A 3 -21.22 26.73 -25.39
N HIS A 4 -21.77 26.59 -24.17
CA HIS A 4 -23.18 26.73 -23.77
C HIS A 4 -24.03 25.45 -23.89
N ILE A 5 -24.23 24.79 -22.74
CA ILE A 5 -25.52 24.51 -22.07
C ILE A 5 -25.17 23.96 -20.68
N TRP A 6 -24.94 24.86 -19.72
CA TRP A 6 -24.99 24.56 -18.28
C TRP A 6 -25.37 25.83 -17.50
N GLU A 7 -26.46 26.46 -17.93
CA GLU A 7 -27.20 27.48 -17.17
C GLU A 7 -28.68 27.27 -17.45
N ALA A 8 -29.37 26.63 -16.51
CA ALA A 8 -30.81 26.75 -16.24
C ALA A 8 -31.31 25.50 -15.49
N ARG A 9 -31.15 25.49 -14.16
CA ARG A 9 -32.14 24.97 -13.20
C ARG A 9 -31.61 25.08 -11.78
N ASN A 10 -31.92 26.21 -11.14
CA ASN A 10 -32.56 26.32 -9.83
C ASN A 10 -32.12 27.60 -9.12
N GLU A 11 -32.59 28.75 -9.62
CA GLU A 11 -32.83 29.90 -8.76
C GLU A 11 -34.24 29.75 -8.14
N THR A 12 -34.30 29.65 -6.82
CA THR A 12 -35.42 30.18 -6.05
C THR A 12 -34.84 30.99 -4.90
N LYS A 13 -34.87 32.31 -5.04
CA LYS A 13 -34.43 33.30 -4.05
C LYS A 13 -35.35 33.30 -2.83
N PHE A 14 -34.75 33.43 -1.64
CA PHE A 14 -35.39 34.13 -0.51
C PHE A 14 -34.44 35.23 -0.05
N GLU A 15 -34.88 36.48 -0.20
CA GLU A 15 -34.20 37.68 0.30
C GLU A 15 -34.54 37.91 1.78
N HIS A 16 -33.55 38.17 2.63
CA HIS A 16 -33.71 39.02 3.81
C HIS A 16 -32.52 39.96 3.97
N LYS A 17 -32.83 41.27 3.97
CA LYS A 17 -31.93 42.39 4.24
C LYS A 17 -31.54 42.40 5.73
N VAL A 18 -30.26 42.62 6.02
CA VAL A 18 -29.80 43.05 7.36
C VAL A 18 -29.08 44.40 7.21
N PRO A 19 -29.44 45.44 8.00
CA PRO A 19 -28.76 46.73 7.97
C PRO A 19 -27.42 46.71 8.73
N LYS A 20 -26.48 47.54 8.27
CA LYS A 20 -25.25 47.92 8.98
C LYS A 20 -25.59 48.78 10.20
N ASP A 21 -25.04 48.45 11.38
CA ASP A 21 -24.19 49.35 12.16
C ASP A 21 -23.89 48.83 13.58
N SER A 22 -22.74 49.30 14.07
CA SER A 22 -22.37 49.56 15.47
C SER A 22 -21.51 48.53 16.24
N THR A 23 -20.61 49.17 16.98
CA THR A 23 -19.40 48.76 17.70
C THR A 23 -19.64 48.29 19.14
N THR A 24 -18.71 47.48 19.67
CA THR A 24 -18.24 47.41 21.08
C THR A 24 -19.24 47.19 22.23
N HIS A 25 -19.16 46.05 22.94
CA HIS A 25 -18.69 45.95 24.34
C HIS A 25 -18.83 44.53 24.94
N ARG A 26 -17.83 44.15 25.77
CA ARG A 26 -17.87 42.99 26.68
C ARG A 26 -18.89 43.24 27.80
N GLY A 27 -19.70 42.22 28.15
CA GLY A 27 -20.50 42.19 29.38
C GLY A 27 -20.97 40.78 29.72
N LYS A 28 -20.54 40.25 30.88
CA LYS A 28 -20.98 38.96 31.45
C LYS A 28 -22.47 39.02 31.83
N CYS A 29 -23.23 37.95 31.57
CA CYS A 29 -24.54 37.74 32.18
C CYS A 29 -24.71 36.28 32.66
N SER A 30 -25.46 36.14 33.74
CA SER A 30 -25.43 35.06 34.74
C SER A 30 -26.50 33.97 34.54
N ASN A 31 -26.25 32.82 35.17
CA ASN A 31 -26.92 31.50 35.08
C ASN A 31 -28.41 31.41 35.49
N HIS A 32 -29.24 32.45 35.32
CA HIS A 32 -30.67 32.38 35.70
C HIS A 32 -31.68 32.66 34.58
N HIS A 33 -31.24 32.85 33.33
CA HIS A 33 -32.14 32.95 32.17
C HIS A 33 -32.12 31.72 31.24
N ALA A 34 -31.19 30.77 31.43
CA ALA A 34 -31.05 29.60 30.56
C ALA A 34 -32.14 28.52 30.80
N GLU A 35 -32.70 28.42 32.00
CA GLU A 35 -33.70 27.39 32.32
C GLU A 35 -35.10 27.72 31.79
N SER A 36 -35.45 29.01 31.65
CA SER A 36 -36.76 29.43 31.14
C SER A 36 -36.91 29.20 29.63
N CYS A 37 -35.85 29.45 28.84
CA CYS A 37 -35.88 29.21 27.38
C CYS A 37 -35.85 27.72 27.00
N CYS A 38 -35.20 26.86 27.79
CA CYS A 38 -35.16 25.43 27.52
C CYS A 38 -36.52 24.75 27.73
N LYS A 39 -37.39 25.31 28.57
CA LYS A 39 -38.73 24.76 28.81
C LYS A 39 -39.69 25.06 27.64
N ALA A 40 -39.63 26.25 27.06
CA ALA A 40 -40.42 26.63 25.89
C ALA A 40 -40.03 25.86 24.60
N TYR A 41 -38.75 25.45 24.47
CA TYR A 41 -38.30 24.69 23.29
C TYR A 41 -38.65 23.20 23.35
N ARG A 42 -38.75 22.62 24.56
CA ARG A 42 -39.18 21.21 24.74
C ARG A 42 -40.68 21.01 24.53
N GLU A 43 -41.50 22.04 24.74
CA GLU A 43 -42.96 21.95 24.61
C GLU A 43 -43.47 22.24 23.18
N ALA A 44 -42.60 22.71 22.25
CA ALA A 44 -43.04 23.17 20.93
C ALA A 44 -42.74 22.24 19.73
N LEU A 45 -41.98 21.14 19.87
CA LEU A 45 -41.66 20.24 18.73
C LEU A 45 -41.63 18.75 19.15
N PRO A 46 -42.76 18.02 19.09
CA PRO A 46 -42.80 16.60 19.39
C PRO A 46 -42.24 15.69 18.28
N ASN A 47 -41.81 16.25 17.14
CA ASN A 47 -41.15 15.52 16.05
C ASN A 47 -40.06 16.40 15.44
N PRO A 48 -38.75 16.05 15.52
CA PRO A 48 -37.75 16.73 14.72
C PRO A 48 -38.02 16.46 13.22
N PRO A 49 -37.74 17.42 12.31
CA PRO A 49 -38.03 17.25 10.90
C PRO A 49 -37.18 16.11 10.32
N ILE A 50 -37.85 15.11 9.76
CA ILE A 50 -37.23 14.06 8.94
C ILE A 50 -36.82 14.70 7.62
N ASN A 51 -35.54 15.06 7.49
CA ASN A 51 -35.00 15.50 6.21
C ASN A 51 -34.71 14.27 5.34
N TYR A 52 -35.51 14.07 4.30
CA TYR A 52 -35.21 13.10 3.24
C TYR A 52 -34.15 13.69 2.31
N ILE A 53 -32.91 13.20 2.36
CA ILE A 53 -31.94 13.46 1.31
C ILE A 53 -32.16 12.44 0.20
N ARG A 54 -32.76 12.87 -0.91
CA ARG A 54 -32.91 12.03 -2.10
C ARG A 54 -31.63 12.13 -2.94
N ILE A 55 -30.62 11.31 -2.61
CA ILE A 55 -29.40 11.22 -3.42
C ILE A 55 -29.72 10.32 -4.62
N ASN A 56 -30.02 10.93 -5.77
CA ASN A 56 -30.18 10.21 -7.03
C ASN A 56 -28.85 9.70 -7.62
N ALA A 57 -27.73 9.87 -6.91
CA ALA A 57 -26.37 9.58 -7.38
C ALA A 57 -25.83 8.20 -6.93
N LEU A 58 -26.69 7.20 -6.71
CA LEU A 58 -26.22 5.84 -6.38
C LEU A 58 -25.76 5.04 -7.60
N ASN A 59 -26.24 5.37 -8.80
CA ASN A 59 -25.78 4.71 -10.03
C ASN A 59 -24.35 5.12 -10.42
N ASP A 60 -23.89 6.31 -9.99
CA ASP A 60 -22.56 6.81 -10.33
C ASP A 60 -21.47 6.36 -9.34
N LEU A 61 -21.86 6.06 -8.09
CA LEU A 61 -20.95 5.58 -7.03
C LEU A 61 -20.77 4.05 -7.03
N PHE A 62 -21.73 3.29 -7.58
CA PHE A 62 -21.70 1.82 -7.56
C PHE A 62 -22.09 1.22 -8.92
N PRO A 63 -21.17 1.21 -9.92
CA PRO A 63 -21.45 0.71 -11.26
C PRO A 63 -21.62 -0.82 -11.35
N VAL A 64 -21.43 -1.56 -10.26
CA VAL A 64 -21.35 -3.04 -10.25
C VAL A 64 -22.72 -3.73 -10.11
N ILE A 65 -23.81 -2.99 -9.87
CA ILE A 65 -25.15 -3.58 -9.73
C ILE A 65 -26.10 -3.07 -10.83
N PRO A 66 -25.81 -3.30 -12.13
CA PRO A 66 -26.77 -2.96 -13.17
C PRO A 66 -27.91 -3.97 -13.09
N ASN A 67 -29.10 -3.49 -12.70
CA ASN A 67 -30.44 -4.12 -12.79
C ASN A 67 -31.23 -4.26 -11.48
N TYR A 68 -30.69 -3.90 -10.32
CA TYR A 68 -31.44 -3.93 -9.06
C TYR A 68 -31.85 -2.51 -8.65
N GLY A 69 -33.15 -2.28 -8.40
CA GLY A 69 -33.61 -1.01 -7.87
C GLY A 69 -33.32 -0.94 -6.37
N ILE A 70 -32.28 -0.22 -5.96
CA ILE A 70 -31.85 -0.11 -4.55
C ILE A 70 -32.04 1.33 -4.07
N LEU A 71 -32.58 1.51 -2.87
CA LEU A 71 -32.70 2.80 -2.19
C LEU A 71 -32.01 2.71 -0.82
N LEU A 72 -31.03 3.58 -0.59
CA LEU A 72 -30.33 3.69 0.68
C LEU A 72 -30.84 4.88 1.46
N ARG A 73 -31.05 4.70 2.76
CA ARG A 73 -31.34 5.78 3.71
C ARG A 73 -30.26 5.78 4.79
N PHE A 74 -29.61 6.90 5.01
CA PHE A 74 -28.64 7.09 6.09
C PHE A 74 -29.30 7.86 7.22
N ASP A 75 -29.11 7.39 8.46
CA ASP A 75 -29.57 8.08 9.66
C ASP A 75 -28.31 8.58 10.41
N ALA A 76 -28.14 9.90 10.47
CA ALA A 76 -27.01 10.56 11.14
C ALA A 76 -27.43 11.11 12.51
N ALA A 77 -26.54 11.04 13.50
CA ALA A 77 -26.70 11.72 14.79
C ALA A 77 -25.62 12.78 14.96
N PHE A 78 -26.03 13.98 15.34
CA PHE A 78 -25.11 15.07 15.65
C PHE A 78 -24.77 15.03 17.14
N HIS A 79 -23.50 14.77 17.47
CA HIS A 79 -22.98 14.97 18.82
C HIS A 79 -22.73 16.47 19.04
N ARG A 80 -23.44 17.10 19.98
CA ARG A 80 -23.13 18.47 20.44
C ARG A 80 -22.15 18.38 21.59
N ASP A 81 -20.87 18.56 21.30
CA ASP A 81 -19.85 18.76 22.33
C ASP A 81 -18.98 19.98 21.99
N THR A 82 -19.53 21.17 22.20
CA THR A 82 -18.71 22.39 22.40
C THR A 82 -19.49 23.37 23.27
N GLY A 83 -18.91 23.74 24.41
CA GLY A 83 -19.30 24.94 25.13
C GLY A 83 -19.12 26.18 24.24
N CYS A 84 -20.07 27.10 24.34
CA CYS A 84 -19.96 28.50 23.92
C CYS A 84 -19.44 28.76 22.49
N ALA A 85 -20.35 28.78 21.51
CA ALA A 85 -20.17 29.59 20.31
C ALA A 85 -21.52 30.19 19.91
N SER A 86 -21.54 31.52 19.81
CA SER A 86 -22.64 32.36 19.36
C SER A 86 -23.21 31.90 18.02
N ALA A 87 -24.54 31.85 17.92
CA ALA A 87 -25.27 31.62 16.68
C ALA A 87 -24.87 32.68 15.63
N GLY A 88 -24.19 32.26 14.56
CA GLY A 88 -23.81 33.17 13.47
C GLY A 88 -22.82 32.61 12.45
N CYS A 89 -22.02 31.59 12.78
CA CYS A 89 -21.11 30.96 11.83
C CYS A 89 -21.06 29.43 12.05
N MET A 90 -21.80 28.67 11.26
CA MET A 90 -21.44 27.28 10.97
C MET A 90 -21.23 27.19 9.46
N ALA A 91 -19.97 27.02 9.06
CA ALA A 91 -19.63 26.57 7.72
C ALA A 91 -20.04 25.09 7.60
N TRP A 92 -20.36 24.66 6.38
CA TRP A 92 -20.86 23.33 6.01
C TRP A 92 -19.86 22.17 6.20
N ASN A 93 -18.97 22.22 7.20
CA ASN A 93 -17.94 21.20 7.44
C ASN A 93 -18.14 20.37 8.72
N ASP A 94 -19.21 20.60 9.48
CA ASP A 94 -19.53 19.75 10.65
C ASP A 94 -20.38 18.55 10.21
N VAL A 95 -19.72 17.53 9.66
CA VAL A 95 -20.36 16.25 9.30
C VAL A 95 -20.58 15.44 10.58
N GLY A 96 -21.84 15.24 10.97
CA GLY A 96 -22.22 14.37 12.09
C GLY A 96 -21.89 12.90 11.82
N GLU A 97 -21.65 12.11 12.88
CA GLU A 97 -21.40 10.68 12.74
C GLU A 97 -22.63 9.95 12.19
N ILE A 98 -22.41 9.07 11.20
CA ILE A 98 -23.41 8.15 10.70
C ILE A 98 -23.55 7.01 11.70
N VAL A 99 -24.67 6.97 12.40
CA VAL A 99 -24.95 5.95 13.43
C VAL A 99 -25.73 4.76 12.86
N GLY A 100 -26.27 4.87 11.65
CA GLY A 100 -26.93 3.75 10.98
C GLY A 100 -27.28 4.02 9.52
N ALA A 101 -27.50 2.94 8.77
CA ALA A 101 -28.02 2.98 7.40
C ALA A 101 -29.05 1.88 7.18
N THR A 102 -30.12 2.19 6.45
CA THR A 102 -31.16 1.26 6.04
C THR A 102 -31.11 1.06 4.52
N VAL A 103 -30.99 -0.18 4.08
CA VAL A 103 -31.01 -0.57 2.66
C VAL A 103 -32.38 -1.11 2.28
N ARG A 104 -32.99 -0.61 1.20
CA ARG A 104 -34.19 -1.22 0.60
C ARG A 104 -33.90 -1.68 -0.82
N ILE A 105 -34.25 -2.92 -1.12
CA ILE A 105 -34.07 -3.56 -2.43
C ILE A 105 -35.45 -3.84 -3.03
N PHE A 106 -35.72 -3.32 -4.22
CA PHE A 106 -37.05 -3.34 -4.85
C PHE A 106 -37.15 -4.23 -6.10
N LYS A 107 -36.04 -4.88 -6.50
CA LYS A 107 -36.00 -5.69 -7.73
C LYS A 107 -35.09 -6.91 -7.61
N ALA A 108 -35.41 -7.82 -6.69
CA ALA A 108 -34.77 -9.14 -6.57
C ALA A 108 -35.76 -10.25 -6.98
N LYS A 109 -35.26 -11.34 -7.57
CA LYS A 109 -36.05 -12.50 -8.03
C LYS A 109 -36.45 -13.45 -6.88
N GLY A 110 -35.89 -13.28 -5.69
CA GLY A 110 -36.22 -14.07 -4.50
C GLY A 110 -35.47 -13.63 -3.25
N PRO A 111 -35.81 -14.19 -2.08
CA PRO A 111 -35.22 -13.80 -0.79
C PRO A 111 -33.71 -14.07 -0.70
N GLU A 112 -33.22 -15.19 -1.23
CA GLU A 112 -31.77 -15.50 -1.25
C GLU A 112 -30.97 -14.49 -2.09
N GLU A 113 -31.50 -14.06 -3.24
CA GLU A 113 -30.85 -13.04 -4.08
C GLU A 113 -30.91 -11.66 -3.41
N ALA A 114 -31.99 -11.33 -2.68
CA ALA A 114 -32.09 -10.10 -1.92
C ALA A 114 -31.09 -10.05 -0.76
N GLU A 115 -30.87 -11.17 -0.08
CA GLU A 115 -29.93 -11.30 1.04
C GLU A 115 -28.47 -11.22 0.59
N MET A 116 -28.16 -11.84 -0.54
CA MET A 116 -26.85 -11.73 -1.20
C MET A 116 -26.55 -10.27 -1.57
N VAL A 117 -27.48 -9.58 -2.23
CA VAL A 117 -27.32 -8.17 -2.64
C VAL A 117 -27.24 -7.25 -1.41
N ALA A 118 -28.01 -7.51 -0.36
CA ALA A 118 -27.93 -6.73 0.88
C ALA A 118 -26.56 -6.88 1.56
N SER A 119 -25.99 -8.10 1.53
CA SER A 119 -24.67 -8.39 2.09
C SER A 119 -23.56 -7.68 1.31
N GLU A 120 -23.60 -7.71 -0.02
CA GLU A 120 -22.63 -6.98 -0.86
C GLU A 120 -22.69 -5.47 -0.65
N VAL A 121 -23.91 -4.90 -0.57
CA VAL A 121 -24.12 -3.47 -0.32
C VAL A 121 -23.63 -3.07 1.07
N ALA A 122 -23.86 -3.90 2.09
CA ALA A 122 -23.36 -3.64 3.44
C ALA A 122 -21.82 -3.66 3.51
N ILE A 123 -21.17 -4.59 2.82
CA ILE A 123 -19.71 -4.66 2.72
C ILE A 123 -19.13 -3.42 2.01
N LEU A 124 -19.76 -3.00 0.91
CA LEU A 124 -19.36 -1.81 0.16
C LEU A 124 -19.54 -0.53 0.98
N LEU A 125 -20.63 -0.41 1.74
CA LEU A 125 -20.88 0.71 2.65
C LEU A 125 -19.86 0.76 3.80
N ALA A 126 -19.52 -0.41 4.37
CA ALA A 126 -18.49 -0.52 5.40
C ALA A 126 -17.10 -0.09 4.88
N CYS A 127 -16.79 -0.42 3.62
CA CYS A 127 -15.55 0.01 2.96
C CYS A 127 -15.52 1.51 2.69
N TYR A 128 -16.64 2.09 2.24
CA TYR A 128 -16.72 3.52 1.89
C TYR A 128 -16.70 4.45 3.12
N LEU A 129 -17.29 4.02 4.25
CA LEU A 129 -17.38 4.82 5.47
C LEU A 129 -16.15 4.73 6.39
N GLY A 130 -15.15 3.92 6.00
CA GLY A 130 -13.77 4.01 6.50
C GLY A 130 -13.47 3.69 7.96
N ARG A 131 -14.44 3.68 8.91
CA ARG A 131 -14.13 3.57 10.36
C ARG A 131 -15.24 3.01 11.28
N TYR A 132 -16.02 1.98 10.89
CA TYR A 132 -16.95 1.36 11.85
C TYR A 132 -16.92 -0.18 11.81
N LYS A 133 -16.89 -0.81 13.01
CA LYS A 133 -17.06 -2.25 13.20
C LYS A 133 -18.53 -2.61 12.98
N PHE A 134 -18.81 -3.44 11.98
CA PHE A 134 -20.13 -4.06 11.80
C PHE A 134 -20.09 -5.48 12.35
N VAL A 135 -21.04 -5.81 13.24
CA VAL A 135 -21.32 -7.19 13.66
C VAL A 135 -22.60 -7.61 12.94
N ILE A 136 -22.52 -8.66 12.13
CA ILE A 136 -23.71 -9.31 11.55
C ILE A 136 -24.07 -10.46 12.49
N GLN A 137 -25.11 -10.26 13.29
CA GLN A 137 -25.73 -11.32 14.09
C GLN A 137 -27.15 -11.51 13.58
N GLY A 138 -27.44 -12.71 13.08
CA GLY A 138 -28.78 -13.12 12.72
C GLY A 138 -29.42 -13.84 13.89
N ASP A 139 -30.54 -13.32 14.39
CA ASP A 139 -31.49 -14.12 15.16
C ASP A 139 -32.63 -14.53 14.21
N TYR A 140 -32.75 -15.83 13.99
CA TYR A 140 -33.94 -16.47 13.45
C TYR A 140 -34.88 -16.72 14.62
N GLU A 141 -35.91 -15.87 14.80
CA GLU A 141 -37.23 -16.29 15.28
C GLU A 141 -38.22 -15.11 15.28
N GLU A 142 -39.49 -15.44 15.02
CA GLU A 142 -40.68 -14.56 14.92
C GLU A 142 -40.85 -13.72 13.64
N ILE A 143 -41.68 -14.22 12.71
CA ILE A 143 -43.06 -13.73 12.48
C ILE A 143 -43.75 -14.66 11.47
N ILE A 144 -44.59 -15.54 12.02
CA ILE A 144 -45.69 -16.21 11.31
C ILE A 144 -46.93 -15.32 11.43
N GLN A 145 -47.74 -15.29 10.36
CA GLN A 145 -49.10 -14.72 10.24
C GLN A 145 -49.24 -13.20 9.98
N ALA A 146 -49.29 -12.85 8.69
CA ALA A 146 -50.36 -11.99 8.13
C ALA A 146 -50.36 -12.07 6.60
N PHE A 147 -50.83 -13.20 6.04
CA PHE A 147 -51.22 -13.27 4.62
C PHE A 147 -52.66 -13.73 4.54
N ASN A 148 -53.54 -12.82 4.14
CA ASN A 148 -54.75 -13.17 3.40
C ASN A 148 -55.12 -11.98 2.51
N GLY A 149 -54.98 -12.16 1.20
CA GLY A 149 -55.55 -11.27 0.18
C GLY A 149 -54.55 -10.65 -0.79
N GLY A 150 -54.24 -11.40 -1.87
CA GLY A 150 -53.99 -10.91 -3.24
C GLY A 150 -53.05 -9.72 -3.49
N GLY A 151 -51.87 -10.00 -4.06
CA GLY A 151 -51.05 -9.03 -4.80
C GLY A 151 -49.62 -8.93 -4.29
N CYS A 152 -48.66 -9.42 -5.10
CA CYS A 152 -47.23 -9.42 -4.76
C CYS A 152 -46.68 -8.00 -4.52
N ARG A 153 -46.33 -7.70 -3.27
CA ARG A 153 -45.38 -6.65 -2.84
C ARG A 153 -44.56 -7.22 -1.70
N TRP A 154 -43.26 -7.41 -1.90
CA TRP A 154 -42.35 -7.73 -0.81
C TRP A 154 -41.94 -6.40 -0.16
N ASN A 155 -42.36 -6.21 1.09
CA ASN A 155 -42.03 -5.03 1.90
C ASN A 155 -41.26 -5.55 3.12
N LEU A 156 -39.93 -5.62 3.01
CA LEU A 156 -39.06 -5.86 4.16
C LEU A 156 -38.84 -4.51 4.86
N SER A 157 -39.65 -4.26 5.88
CA SER A 157 -39.48 -3.12 6.77
C SER A 157 -39.75 -3.55 8.21
N ALA A 158 -38.68 -3.95 8.93
CA ALA A 158 -38.47 -3.69 10.35
C ALA A 158 -37.26 -4.50 10.86
N LEU A 159 -36.14 -3.84 11.13
CA LEU A 159 -35.14 -4.29 12.10
C LEU A 159 -34.97 -3.14 13.09
N HIS A 160 -35.42 -3.36 14.33
CA HIS A 160 -35.25 -2.43 15.45
C HIS A 160 -33.90 -2.72 16.13
N PHE A 161 -33.11 -1.68 16.38
CA PHE A 161 -31.78 -1.75 16.99
C PHE A 161 -31.83 -1.78 18.52
N ALA A 162 -31.05 -2.67 19.15
CA ALA A 162 -30.74 -2.65 20.59
C ALA A 162 -29.26 -2.29 20.86
N ARG A 163 -29.03 -1.65 22.01
CA ARG A 163 -27.79 -0.97 22.46
C ARG A 163 -26.57 -1.87 22.68
N VAL A 164 -25.39 -1.29 22.47
CA VAL A 164 -24.06 -1.80 22.86
C VAL A 164 -23.89 -1.83 24.39
N ILE A 165 -23.43 -2.95 24.96
CA ILE A 165 -22.78 -3.02 26.27
C ILE A 165 -21.34 -3.53 26.08
N SER A 166 -20.41 -2.94 26.82
CA SER A 166 -18.97 -3.22 26.77
C SER A 166 -18.57 -4.51 27.49
N ALA A 167 -17.34 -4.95 27.18
CA ALA A 167 -16.45 -5.87 27.92
C ALA A 167 -16.36 -7.34 27.47
N GLY A 168 -15.14 -7.73 27.10
CA GLY A 168 -14.45 -8.88 27.70
C GLY A 168 -14.72 -10.30 27.18
N SER A 169 -13.61 -10.96 26.81
CA SER A 169 -13.37 -12.42 26.83
C SER A 169 -13.77 -13.28 25.61
N HIS A 170 -13.00 -14.36 25.47
CA HIS A 170 -12.89 -15.28 24.34
C HIS A 170 -14.19 -16.05 24.04
N SER A 171 -14.45 -16.34 22.76
CA SER A 171 -14.39 -17.71 22.18
C SER A 171 -15.21 -17.86 20.89
N THR A 172 -14.71 -18.73 20.01
CA THR A 172 -15.43 -19.54 19.01
C THR A 172 -15.95 -18.83 17.74
N PHE A 173 -15.17 -18.89 16.65
CA PHE A 173 -15.66 -18.71 15.28
C PHE A 173 -15.69 -20.08 14.57
N ALA A 174 -16.88 -20.52 14.20
CA ALA A 174 -17.09 -21.67 13.33
C ALA A 174 -16.76 -21.29 11.88
N ARG A 175 -16.00 -22.16 11.20
CA ARG A 175 -15.62 -22.06 9.79
C ARG A 175 -16.83 -22.18 8.88
N ILE A 176 -16.96 -21.24 7.94
CA ILE A 176 -17.66 -21.47 6.67
C ILE A 176 -16.63 -21.22 5.56
N ASN A 177 -16.16 -22.31 4.98
CA ASN A 177 -15.31 -22.33 3.80
C ASN A 177 -16.19 -22.14 2.57
N HIS A 178 -15.97 -21.05 1.81
CA HIS A 178 -16.03 -20.97 0.34
C HIS A 178 -15.91 -19.51 -0.08
N PHE A 179 -14.72 -19.08 -0.54
CA PHE A 179 -14.55 -17.77 -1.18
C PHE A 179 -13.45 -17.84 -2.26
N ASP A 180 -13.88 -18.02 -3.51
CA ASP A 180 -13.12 -17.62 -4.73
C ASP A 180 -13.33 -16.11 -5.04
N SER A 181 -14.34 -15.48 -4.42
CA SER A 181 -14.75 -14.09 -4.68
C SER A 181 -13.94 -13.04 -3.91
N ALA A 182 -13.27 -13.41 -2.81
CA ALA A 182 -12.41 -12.50 -2.05
C ALA A 182 -11.14 -12.12 -2.82
N LEU A 183 -10.62 -13.06 -3.63
CA LEU A 183 -9.45 -12.84 -4.50
C LEU A 183 -9.75 -11.80 -5.59
N VAL A 184 -10.93 -11.92 -6.22
CA VAL A 184 -11.40 -10.99 -7.26
C VAL A 184 -11.68 -9.60 -6.70
N LEU A 185 -12.16 -9.50 -5.44
CA LEU A 185 -12.47 -8.22 -4.80
C LEU A 185 -11.22 -7.48 -4.30
N ASN A 186 -10.20 -8.18 -3.77
CA ASN A 186 -8.94 -7.54 -3.41
C ASN A 186 -8.14 -7.13 -4.64
N GLN A 187 -8.08 -7.96 -5.68
CA GLN A 187 -7.54 -7.55 -6.98
C GLN A 187 -8.30 -6.35 -7.56
N LYS A 188 -9.64 -6.30 -7.43
CA LYS A 188 -10.42 -5.13 -7.88
C LYS A 188 -10.21 -3.86 -7.06
N LYS A 189 -9.91 -3.98 -5.76
CA LYS A 189 -9.55 -2.83 -4.91
C LYS A 189 -8.16 -2.27 -5.24
N SER A 190 -7.17 -3.11 -5.55
CA SER A 190 -5.89 -2.63 -6.09
C SER A 190 -6.07 -2.08 -7.51
N LEU A 191 -6.97 -2.64 -8.32
CA LEU A 191 -7.31 -2.13 -9.65
C LEU A 191 -7.93 -0.72 -9.68
N LEU A 192 -8.76 -0.37 -8.69
CA LEU A 192 -9.29 1.00 -8.54
C LEU A 192 -8.21 2.03 -8.15
N LYS A 193 -7.05 1.57 -7.63
CA LYS A 193 -5.84 2.38 -7.44
C LYS A 193 -4.90 2.36 -8.66
N PHE A 194 -4.98 1.32 -9.50
CA PHE A 194 -4.21 1.22 -10.77
C PHE A 194 -4.79 2.14 -11.84
N SER A 195 -6.11 2.28 -11.91
CA SER A 195 -6.69 3.43 -12.58
C SER A 195 -6.32 4.64 -11.75
N VAL A 196 -5.65 5.61 -12.37
CA VAL A 196 -5.44 6.95 -11.83
C VAL A 196 -4.13 7.08 -11.03
N MET A 197 -3.02 7.32 -11.74
CA MET A 197 -2.19 8.47 -11.40
C MET A 197 -3.06 9.73 -11.55
N ASP A 198 -3.92 10.00 -10.57
CA ASP A 198 -4.28 11.38 -10.29
C ASP A 198 -3.05 11.87 -9.56
N VAL A 199 -2.27 12.62 -10.32
CA VAL A 199 -1.19 13.47 -9.85
C VAL A 199 -1.81 14.57 -8.97
N GLU A 200 -2.49 14.21 -7.89
CA GLU A 200 -3.11 15.17 -6.96
C GLU A 200 -2.52 15.13 -5.54
N GLU A 201 -1.55 14.27 -5.24
CA GLU A 201 -0.79 14.37 -3.97
C GLU A 201 0.74 14.30 -4.15
N ALA A 202 1.26 14.95 -5.20
CA ALA A 202 2.64 15.43 -5.21
C ALA A 202 2.63 16.96 -5.15
N ASN A 203 3.05 17.51 -4.02
CA ASN A 203 2.93 18.93 -3.63
C ASN A 203 3.78 19.93 -4.47
N GLN A 204 4.05 19.66 -5.75
CA GLN A 204 4.64 20.62 -6.70
C GLN A 204 4.09 20.44 -8.13
N PRO A 205 3.63 21.53 -8.79
CA PRO A 205 3.08 21.42 -10.15
C PRO A 205 4.18 21.08 -11.18
N LYS A 206 4.15 19.87 -11.74
CA LYS A 206 5.07 19.47 -12.83
C LYS A 206 4.86 20.34 -14.08
N LYS A 207 5.96 20.74 -14.73
CA LYS A 207 5.92 21.50 -15.99
C LYS A 207 5.13 20.75 -17.07
N ALA A 208 4.54 21.50 -18.00
CA ALA A 208 3.77 20.93 -19.10
C ALA A 208 4.60 19.93 -19.94
N ALA A 209 5.87 20.23 -20.18
CA ALA A 209 6.79 19.35 -20.90
C ALA A 209 7.01 18.01 -20.17
N THR A 210 7.19 18.03 -18.85
CA THR A 210 7.31 16.84 -17.99
C THR A 210 6.07 15.97 -18.11
N ARG A 211 4.87 16.57 -18.02
CA ARG A 211 3.61 15.83 -18.17
C ARG A 211 3.44 15.21 -19.56
N GLU A 212 3.86 15.90 -20.61
CA GLU A 212 3.82 15.35 -21.97
C GLU A 212 4.81 14.19 -22.14
N LEU A 213 6.01 14.30 -21.56
CA LEU A 213 6.99 13.21 -21.54
C LEU A 213 6.42 11.96 -20.85
N LEU A 214 5.84 12.10 -19.66
CA LEU A 214 5.24 10.99 -18.92
C LEU A 214 4.16 10.25 -19.74
N LYS A 215 3.28 10.99 -20.42
CA LYS A 215 2.29 10.41 -21.33
C LYS A 215 2.92 9.63 -22.48
N LYS A 216 4.01 10.15 -23.07
CA LYS A 216 4.73 9.44 -24.14
C LYS A 216 5.37 8.15 -23.63
N LEU A 217 5.87 8.13 -22.40
CA LEU A 217 6.41 6.93 -21.75
C LEU A 217 5.32 5.88 -21.50
N GLU A 218 4.20 6.29 -20.89
CA GLU A 218 3.05 5.42 -20.61
C GLU A 218 2.50 4.77 -21.88
N LEU A 219 2.45 5.51 -22.99
CA LEU A 219 1.97 5.03 -24.27
C LEU A 219 3.04 4.29 -25.09
N GLY A 220 4.30 4.23 -24.61
CA GLY A 220 5.39 3.53 -25.28
C GLY A 220 5.80 4.19 -26.61
N LEU A 221 5.71 5.52 -26.68
CA LEU A 221 5.97 6.31 -27.90
C LEU A 221 7.44 6.71 -28.05
N LEU A 222 8.29 6.43 -27.07
CA LEU A 222 9.72 6.75 -27.10
C LEU A 222 10.57 5.48 -27.32
N PRO A 223 11.57 5.53 -28.22
CA PRO A 223 12.58 4.50 -28.33
C PRO A 223 13.37 4.31 -27.03
N TYR A 224 13.86 3.09 -26.78
CA TYR A 224 14.63 2.79 -25.57
C TYR A 224 15.90 3.62 -25.44
N ASP A 225 16.60 3.92 -26.53
CA ASP A 225 17.83 4.72 -26.46
C ASP A 225 17.56 6.16 -25.99
N ASP A 226 16.45 6.75 -26.43
CA ASP A 226 16.02 8.09 -25.99
C ASP A 226 15.65 8.05 -24.50
N ILE A 227 14.90 7.03 -24.06
CA ILE A 227 14.55 6.84 -22.64
C ILE A 227 15.81 6.72 -21.79
N LYS A 228 16.76 5.87 -22.19
CA LYS A 228 18.03 5.67 -21.49
C LYS A 228 18.83 6.97 -21.40
N GLN A 229 18.88 7.74 -22.49
CA GLN A 229 19.54 9.04 -22.50
C GLN A 229 18.89 10.01 -21.50
N LEU A 230 17.56 10.08 -21.47
CA LEU A 230 16.83 10.93 -20.52
C LEU A 230 17.08 10.49 -19.07
N ILE A 231 17.10 9.19 -18.78
CA ILE A 231 17.43 8.67 -17.45
C ILE A 231 18.85 9.11 -17.06
N ARG A 232 19.85 8.92 -17.93
CA ARG A 232 21.24 9.32 -17.66
C ARG A 232 21.38 10.81 -17.33
N ILE A 233 20.57 11.68 -17.94
CA ILE A 233 20.56 13.11 -17.62
C ILE A 233 20.12 13.34 -16.18
N GLU A 234 19.03 12.70 -15.72
CA GLU A 234 18.57 12.82 -14.34
C GLU A 234 19.55 12.20 -13.34
N LEU A 235 20.18 11.09 -13.69
CA LEU A 235 21.25 10.49 -12.89
C LEU A 235 22.46 11.43 -12.75
N ALA A 236 22.89 12.06 -13.83
CA ALA A 236 23.97 13.04 -13.80
C ALA A 236 23.65 14.23 -12.88
N LYS A 237 22.42 14.75 -12.92
CA LYS A 237 21.96 15.80 -12.00
C LYS A 237 21.99 15.34 -10.54
N ARG A 238 21.55 14.11 -10.26
CA ARG A 238 21.59 13.51 -8.92
C ARG A 238 23.01 13.45 -8.39
N LEU A 239 23.98 12.99 -9.19
CA LEU A 239 25.39 12.97 -8.81
C LEU A 239 25.93 14.38 -8.58
N GLN A 240 25.64 15.33 -9.47
CA GLN A 240 26.06 16.71 -9.35
C GLN A 240 25.54 17.39 -8.07
N CYS A 241 24.28 17.14 -7.71
CA CYS A 241 23.67 17.66 -6.48
C CYS A 241 24.18 16.94 -5.22
N GLY A 242 24.40 15.63 -5.33
CA GLY A 242 24.77 14.77 -4.21
C GLY A 242 26.21 14.96 -3.75
N TYR A 243 27.17 14.95 -4.69
CA TYR A 243 28.60 15.08 -4.34
C TYR A 243 28.91 16.47 -3.82
N LYS A 244 29.63 16.53 -2.69
CA LYS A 244 30.05 17.78 -2.05
C LYS A 244 31.51 18.09 -2.34
N SER A 245 31.87 19.37 -2.14
CA SER A 245 33.18 19.88 -2.52
C SER A 245 34.31 19.38 -1.60
N THR A 246 33.95 19.03 -0.36
CA THR A 246 34.88 18.49 0.63
C THR A 246 34.35 17.21 1.28
N CYS A 247 35.27 16.41 1.82
CA CYS A 247 34.92 15.21 2.60
C CYS A 247 34.11 15.56 3.86
N GLU A 248 34.43 16.69 4.51
CA GLU A 248 33.70 17.17 5.69
C GLU A 248 32.22 17.41 5.37
N GLU A 249 31.93 18.16 4.30
CA GLU A 249 30.56 18.39 3.83
C GLU A 249 29.85 17.09 3.45
N GLN A 250 30.55 16.17 2.79
CA GLN A 250 29.98 14.90 2.36
C GLN A 250 29.56 14.03 3.55
N VAL A 251 30.41 13.94 4.58
CA VAL A 251 30.09 13.21 5.82
C VAL A 251 28.97 13.92 6.58
N ALA A 252 28.99 15.26 6.64
CA ALA A 252 27.95 16.05 7.30
C ALA A 252 26.56 15.78 6.70
N GLU A 253 26.43 15.68 5.37
CA GLU A 253 25.15 15.37 4.71
C GLU A 253 24.65 13.96 5.03
N VAL A 254 25.54 12.95 5.05
CA VAL A 254 25.16 11.59 5.44
C VAL A 254 24.70 11.57 6.90
N LEU A 255 25.45 12.21 7.81
CA LEU A 255 25.09 12.28 9.23
C LEU A 255 23.79 13.04 9.48
N LYS A 256 23.54 14.12 8.73
CA LYS A 256 22.28 14.86 8.77
C LYS A 256 21.10 13.95 8.44
N LEU A 257 21.22 13.11 7.41
CA LEU A 257 20.19 12.13 7.09
C LEU A 257 20.06 11.08 8.20
N VAL A 258 21.16 10.48 8.65
CA VAL A 258 21.18 9.50 9.76
C VAL A 258 20.43 10.03 10.98
N HIS A 259 20.71 11.27 11.41
CA HIS A 259 20.03 11.88 12.56
C HIS A 259 18.55 12.17 12.30
N SER A 260 18.20 12.65 11.11
CA SER A 260 16.80 12.95 10.75
C SER A 260 15.91 11.71 10.83
N LEU A 261 16.45 10.53 10.50
CA LEU A 261 15.71 9.27 10.44
C LEU A 261 15.44 8.65 11.82
N GLN A 262 16.26 8.98 12.82
CA GLN A 262 16.11 8.43 14.18
C GLN A 262 14.80 8.89 14.87
N HIS A 263 14.18 9.96 14.37
CA HIS A 263 12.93 10.52 14.90
C HIS A 263 11.68 10.06 14.13
N MET A 264 11.84 9.27 13.06
CA MET A 264 10.73 8.76 12.25
C MET A 264 10.16 7.46 12.84
N LYS A 265 9.01 7.01 12.32
CA LYS A 265 8.53 5.63 12.56
C LYS A 265 9.40 4.63 11.79
N ILE A 266 9.29 3.34 12.07
CA ILE A 266 10.05 2.30 11.34
C ILE A 266 9.80 2.44 9.83
N ALA A 267 8.55 2.54 9.39
CA ALA A 267 8.17 2.91 8.04
C ALA A 267 6.93 3.82 8.06
N ASN A 268 6.69 4.54 6.96
CA ASN A 268 5.42 5.24 6.70
C ASN A 268 4.55 4.36 5.80
N GLU A 269 3.22 4.50 5.93
CA GLU A 269 2.17 3.89 5.07
C GLU A 269 2.54 2.58 4.36
N VAL A 270 2.73 1.52 5.14
CA VAL A 270 3.05 0.17 4.64
C VAL A 270 2.01 -0.34 3.62
N GLU A 271 0.74 0.04 3.78
CA GLU A 271 -0.37 -0.44 2.93
C GLU A 271 -0.39 0.16 1.51
N THR A 272 0.16 1.36 1.27
CA THR A 272 0.15 1.97 -0.07
C THR A 272 1.21 1.37 -0.97
N LEU A 273 2.37 0.99 -0.40
CA LEU A 273 3.47 0.35 -1.10
C LEU A 273 3.12 -1.06 -1.62
N ASP A 274 2.42 -1.86 -0.81
CA ASP A 274 2.01 -3.23 -1.17
C ASP A 274 1.11 -3.25 -2.41
N SER A 275 0.18 -2.29 -2.51
CA SER A 275 -0.83 -2.28 -3.58
C SER A 275 -0.33 -1.90 -4.98
N GLN A 276 0.85 -1.29 -5.11
CA GLN A 276 1.32 -0.71 -6.39
C GLN A 276 2.44 -1.50 -7.08
N LEU A 277 3.35 -2.12 -6.32
CA LEU A 277 4.50 -2.83 -6.89
C LEU A 277 4.52 -4.34 -6.59
N TYR A 278 4.06 -4.73 -5.39
CA TYR A 278 4.17 -6.11 -4.89
C TYR A 278 2.99 -7.02 -5.26
N GLU A 279 1.90 -6.48 -5.81
CA GLU A 279 0.72 -7.24 -6.25
C GLU A 279 0.65 -7.48 -7.78
N ALA A 280 1.80 -7.54 -8.46
CA ALA A 280 1.80 -7.98 -9.85
C ALA A 280 1.31 -9.45 -9.97
N PRO A 281 0.57 -9.81 -11.04
CA PRO A 281 0.08 -11.17 -11.21
C PRO A 281 1.21 -12.20 -11.22
N MET A 282 1.07 -13.28 -10.45
CA MET A 282 2.07 -14.35 -10.40
C MET A 282 2.39 -14.95 -11.77
N SER A 283 1.42 -14.99 -12.69
CA SER A 283 1.63 -15.45 -14.07
C SER A 283 2.58 -14.54 -14.86
N PHE A 284 2.55 -13.23 -14.60
CA PHE A 284 3.49 -12.28 -15.18
C PHE A 284 4.87 -12.40 -14.50
N LEU A 285 4.92 -12.48 -13.17
CA LEU A 285 6.17 -12.59 -12.43
C LEU A 285 6.98 -13.83 -12.85
N LYS A 286 6.32 -14.96 -13.10
CA LYS A 286 6.93 -16.21 -13.61
C LYS A 286 7.55 -16.07 -15.01
N ILE A 287 7.14 -15.08 -15.80
CA ILE A 287 7.72 -14.82 -17.12
C ILE A 287 8.97 -13.96 -16.98
N ILE A 288 8.92 -12.91 -16.13
CA ILE A 288 10.00 -11.92 -16.07
C ILE A 288 11.17 -12.36 -15.19
N PHE A 289 10.89 -13.02 -14.06
CA PHE A 289 11.92 -13.44 -13.11
C PHE A 289 12.48 -14.81 -13.50
N GLY A 290 13.59 -15.18 -12.86
CA GLY A 290 14.20 -16.48 -13.05
C GLY A 290 13.41 -17.59 -12.33
N SER A 291 13.92 -18.81 -12.47
CA SER A 291 13.28 -20.01 -11.92
C SER A 291 13.02 -19.99 -10.40
N ASN A 292 13.79 -19.20 -9.64
CA ASN A 292 13.62 -19.06 -8.19
C ASN A 292 12.71 -17.88 -7.82
N MET A 293 12.22 -17.10 -8.78
CA MET A 293 11.39 -15.92 -8.57
C MET A 293 12.12 -14.86 -7.71
N LYS A 294 13.40 -14.60 -7.98
CA LYS A 294 14.18 -13.63 -7.21
C LYS A 294 13.89 -12.22 -7.73
N GLU A 295 13.23 -11.40 -6.90
CA GLU A 295 12.91 -10.00 -7.20
C GLU A 295 13.99 -9.00 -6.78
N SER A 296 15.26 -9.44 -6.67
CA SER A 296 16.40 -8.62 -6.23
C SER A 296 17.68 -8.98 -7.01
N CYS A 297 18.73 -8.16 -6.87
CA CYS A 297 20.01 -8.26 -7.62
C CYS A 297 20.54 -9.70 -7.74
N CYS A 298 20.81 -10.17 -8.95
CA CYS A 298 21.43 -11.48 -9.22
C CYS A 298 22.94 -11.35 -9.40
N TYR A 299 23.70 -12.45 -9.28
CA TYR A 299 25.17 -12.41 -9.31
C TYR A 299 25.73 -13.05 -10.58
N PHE A 300 26.19 -12.22 -11.52
CA PHE A 300 26.79 -12.64 -12.78
C PHE A 300 28.31 -12.68 -12.66
N LYS A 301 28.90 -13.88 -12.59
CA LYS A 301 30.36 -14.08 -12.49
C LYS A 301 31.05 -13.90 -13.83
N ASP A 302 30.35 -14.20 -14.92
CA ASP A 302 30.82 -14.08 -16.30
C ASP A 302 29.63 -13.87 -17.26
N ASP A 303 29.94 -13.45 -18.48
CA ASP A 303 28.95 -13.08 -19.50
C ASP A 303 28.13 -14.27 -20.05
N SER A 304 28.53 -15.51 -19.76
CA SER A 304 27.83 -16.71 -20.25
C SER A 304 26.69 -17.16 -19.34
N MET A 305 26.63 -16.63 -18.11
CA MET A 305 25.61 -17.00 -17.14
C MET A 305 24.22 -16.56 -17.58
N THR A 306 23.25 -17.47 -17.42
CA THR A 306 21.83 -17.13 -17.57
C THR A 306 21.31 -16.40 -16.33
N LEU A 307 20.12 -15.79 -16.42
CA LEU A 307 19.45 -15.22 -15.24
C LEU A 307 19.24 -16.27 -14.14
N ASP A 308 18.86 -17.50 -14.51
CA ASP A 308 18.59 -18.56 -13.52
C ASP A 308 19.88 -18.99 -12.81
N ASP A 309 21.02 -19.06 -13.53
CA ASP A 309 22.33 -19.30 -12.92
C ASP A 309 22.73 -18.16 -11.98
N ALA A 310 22.46 -16.92 -12.38
CA ALA A 310 22.80 -15.73 -11.60
C ALA A 310 21.94 -15.58 -10.33
N GLU A 311 20.67 -16.02 -10.37
CA GLU A 311 19.83 -16.13 -9.17
C GLU A 311 20.48 -17.10 -8.17
N ILE A 312 20.78 -18.31 -8.60
CA ILE A 312 21.39 -19.35 -7.76
C ILE A 312 22.73 -18.87 -7.20
N ALA A 313 23.57 -18.24 -8.02
CA ALA A 313 24.87 -17.74 -7.60
C ALA A 313 24.76 -16.66 -6.52
N MET A 314 23.76 -15.78 -6.57
CA MET A 314 23.54 -14.80 -5.50
C MET A 314 22.98 -15.45 -4.24
N LEU A 315 22.03 -16.38 -4.37
CA LEU A 315 21.47 -17.11 -3.22
C LEU A 315 22.55 -17.93 -2.49
N ASP A 316 23.48 -18.53 -3.22
CA ASP A 316 24.68 -19.16 -2.69
C ASP A 316 25.58 -18.16 -1.95
N LEU A 317 25.83 -17.00 -2.54
CA LEU A 317 26.64 -15.95 -1.94
C LEU A 317 26.02 -15.41 -0.64
N TYR A 318 24.69 -15.31 -0.55
CA TYR A 318 23.99 -14.98 0.68
C TYR A 318 24.23 -16.05 1.75
N CYS A 319 24.08 -17.33 1.41
CA CYS A 319 24.33 -18.43 2.35
C CYS A 319 25.78 -18.43 2.86
N GLU A 320 26.74 -18.16 1.97
CA GLU A 320 28.16 -18.06 2.30
C GLU A 320 28.45 -16.88 3.25
N ARG A 321 28.05 -15.66 2.86
CA ARG A 321 28.32 -14.45 3.65
C ARG A 321 27.55 -14.40 4.97
N ALA A 322 26.32 -14.94 5.00
CA ALA A 322 25.54 -15.12 6.23
C ALA A 322 26.01 -16.32 7.06
N GLN A 323 26.95 -17.14 6.55
CA GLN A 323 27.49 -18.31 7.23
C GLN A 323 26.39 -19.29 7.67
N ILE A 324 25.43 -19.57 6.78
CA ILE A 324 24.36 -20.53 7.04
C ILE A 324 24.95 -21.94 7.10
N LYS A 325 24.57 -22.68 8.14
CA LYS A 325 24.96 -24.08 8.34
C LYS A 325 23.72 -24.94 8.49
N ASP A 326 23.81 -26.19 8.05
CA ASP A 326 22.71 -27.14 8.24
C ASP A 326 22.40 -27.29 9.74
N GLY A 327 21.12 -27.24 10.08
CA GLY A 327 20.64 -27.24 11.48
C GLY A 327 20.34 -25.85 12.06
N ASN A 328 20.63 -24.75 11.36
CA ASN A 328 20.32 -23.41 11.86
C ASN A 328 18.80 -23.11 11.85
N SER A 329 18.35 -22.30 12.81
CA SER A 329 17.10 -21.54 12.65
C SER A 329 17.39 -20.28 11.82
N VAL A 330 16.65 -20.11 10.72
CA VAL A 330 16.82 -19.02 9.75
C VAL A 330 15.54 -18.20 9.68
N LEU A 331 15.65 -16.89 9.81
CA LEU A 331 14.55 -15.94 9.64
C LEU A 331 14.79 -15.09 8.39
N ASP A 332 13.89 -15.15 7.41
CA ASP A 332 13.92 -14.39 6.17
C ASP A 332 12.89 -13.24 6.24
N LEU A 333 13.37 -12.01 6.40
CA LEU A 333 12.55 -10.81 6.59
C LEU A 333 12.28 -10.13 5.25
N GLY A 334 10.99 -10.03 4.87
CA GLY A 334 10.59 -9.48 3.57
C GLY A 334 10.91 -10.49 2.47
N CYS A 335 10.42 -11.72 2.62
CA CYS A 335 10.90 -12.87 1.84
C CYS A 335 10.51 -12.87 0.34
N GLY A 336 9.71 -11.90 -0.12
CA GLY A 336 9.23 -11.86 -1.50
C GLY A 336 8.46 -13.11 -1.88
N GLN A 337 8.68 -13.63 -3.09
CA GLN A 337 8.14 -14.94 -3.51
C GLN A 337 8.92 -16.14 -2.93
N GLY A 338 9.81 -15.90 -1.96
CA GLY A 338 10.51 -16.94 -1.20
C GLY A 338 11.71 -17.55 -1.90
N ALA A 339 12.35 -16.84 -2.84
CA ALA A 339 13.53 -17.33 -3.56
C ALA A 339 14.62 -17.85 -2.58
N LEU A 340 14.96 -17.04 -1.57
CA LEU A 340 15.95 -17.39 -0.55
C LEU A 340 15.43 -18.42 0.44
N THR A 341 14.20 -18.22 0.94
CA THR A 341 13.52 -19.16 1.83
C THR A 341 13.54 -20.60 1.29
N LEU A 342 13.07 -20.81 0.06
CA LEU A 342 12.97 -22.12 -0.57
C LEU A 342 14.36 -22.71 -0.87
N PHE A 343 15.31 -21.87 -1.30
CA PHE A 343 16.67 -22.27 -1.59
C PHE A 343 17.40 -22.80 -0.33
N VAL A 344 17.33 -22.06 0.77
CA VAL A 344 17.93 -22.47 2.05
C VAL A 344 17.28 -23.74 2.56
N ALA A 345 15.95 -23.83 2.54
CA ALA A 345 15.22 -24.99 3.02
C ALA A 345 15.56 -26.27 2.25
N GLN A 346 15.72 -26.16 0.93
CA GLN A 346 16.09 -27.28 0.07
C GLN A 346 17.56 -27.71 0.23
N LYS A 347 18.47 -26.74 0.33
CA LYS A 347 19.92 -26.99 0.45
C LYS A 347 20.31 -27.50 1.83
N TYR A 348 19.68 -27.00 2.89
CA TYR A 348 19.98 -27.32 4.28
C TYR A 348 18.78 -27.97 4.96
N LYS A 349 18.68 -29.30 4.83
CA LYS A 349 17.49 -30.07 5.21
C LYS A 349 17.17 -30.04 6.71
N GLN A 350 18.16 -29.78 7.56
CA GLN A 350 18.00 -29.69 9.01
C GLN A 350 17.78 -28.25 9.49
N CYS A 351 17.92 -27.26 8.61
CA CYS A 351 17.52 -25.89 8.94
C CYS A 351 16.01 -25.81 9.17
N ARG A 352 15.59 -24.90 10.05
CA ARG A 352 14.20 -24.44 10.16
C ARG A 352 14.12 -23.03 9.63
N VAL A 353 13.41 -22.82 8.54
CA VAL A 353 13.31 -21.51 7.88
C VAL A 353 11.95 -20.89 8.18
N LYS A 354 11.95 -19.72 8.80
CA LYS A 354 10.77 -18.89 9.00
C LYS A 354 10.84 -17.69 8.05
N ALA A 355 9.82 -17.51 7.24
CA ALA A 355 9.72 -16.42 6.28
C ALA A 355 8.63 -15.43 6.71
N ILE A 356 8.92 -14.13 6.69
CA ILE A 356 7.95 -13.08 7.01
C ILE A 356 7.66 -12.26 5.76
N THR A 357 6.38 -12.16 5.41
CA THR A 357 5.86 -11.29 4.35
C THR A 357 4.57 -10.62 4.83
N ASN A 358 4.29 -9.41 4.35
CA ASN A 358 3.01 -8.72 4.50
C ASN A 358 2.02 -9.04 3.36
N SER A 359 2.45 -9.78 2.33
CA SER A 359 1.64 -10.11 1.16
C SER A 359 1.04 -11.52 1.23
N ILE A 360 -0.29 -11.58 1.06
CA ILE A 360 -1.05 -12.84 1.01
C ILE A 360 -0.60 -13.68 -0.19
N SER A 361 -0.42 -13.07 -1.36
CA SER A 361 -0.07 -13.78 -2.60
C SER A 361 1.33 -14.40 -2.52
N GLN A 362 2.28 -13.70 -1.90
CA GLN A 362 3.62 -14.22 -1.61
C GLN A 362 3.56 -15.43 -0.69
N LYS A 363 2.80 -15.34 0.41
CA LYS A 363 2.63 -16.47 1.33
C LYS A 363 2.02 -17.69 0.63
N GLU A 364 0.93 -17.51 -0.11
CA GLU A 364 0.26 -18.59 -0.82
C GLU A 364 1.18 -19.29 -1.82
N TYR A 365 1.97 -18.51 -2.57
CA TYR A 365 2.96 -19.06 -3.50
C TYR A 365 4.02 -19.89 -2.78
N ILE A 366 4.61 -19.39 -1.69
CA ILE A 366 5.64 -20.13 -0.94
C ILE A 366 5.06 -21.42 -0.35
N ASP A 367 3.86 -21.36 0.23
CA ASP A 367 3.18 -22.54 0.78
C ASP A 367 2.90 -23.60 -0.31
N GLU A 368 2.51 -23.17 -1.52
CA GLU A 368 2.35 -24.05 -2.68
C GLU A 368 3.69 -24.68 -3.10
N GLN A 369 4.75 -23.88 -3.21
CA GLN A 369 6.08 -24.38 -3.57
C GLN A 369 6.64 -25.35 -2.52
N CYS A 370 6.38 -25.12 -1.23
CA CYS A 370 6.78 -26.05 -0.17
C CYS A 370 6.09 -27.41 -0.34
N ARG A 371 4.77 -27.42 -0.61
CA ARG A 371 4.03 -28.66 -0.90
C ARG A 371 4.56 -29.35 -2.15
N ALA A 372 4.76 -28.61 -3.25
CA ALA A 372 5.22 -29.16 -4.52
C ALA A 372 6.63 -29.77 -4.44
N ARG A 373 7.50 -29.21 -3.58
CA ARG A 373 8.89 -29.65 -3.39
C ARG A 373 9.09 -30.57 -2.17
N ASN A 374 8.02 -30.93 -1.47
CA ASN A 374 8.05 -31.70 -0.21
C ASN A 374 8.96 -31.08 0.87
N LEU A 375 8.98 -29.76 0.97
CA LEU A 375 9.71 -29.04 2.01
C LEU A 375 8.84 -28.93 3.25
N VAL A 376 9.29 -29.55 4.34
CA VAL A 376 8.59 -29.59 5.64
C VAL A 376 9.20 -28.67 6.69
N ASN A 377 10.30 -28.00 6.33
CA ASN A 377 11.13 -27.19 7.20
C ASN A 377 10.98 -25.67 6.96
N VAL A 378 9.88 -25.26 6.32
CA VAL A 378 9.53 -23.87 6.05
C VAL A 378 8.24 -23.51 6.79
N GLU A 379 8.25 -22.37 7.47
CA GLU A 379 7.08 -21.73 8.05
C GLU A 379 6.95 -20.32 7.46
N VAL A 380 5.79 -19.97 6.89
CA VAL A 380 5.55 -18.62 6.35
C VAL A 380 4.54 -17.88 7.20
N VAL A 381 4.95 -16.73 7.73
CA VAL A 381 4.16 -15.85 8.59
C VAL A 381 3.72 -14.62 7.79
N LEU A 382 2.40 -14.40 7.75
CA LEU A 382 1.82 -13.18 7.19
C LEU A 382 1.80 -12.09 8.28
N ALA A 383 2.71 -11.13 8.22
CA ALA A 383 2.81 -10.04 9.17
C ALA A 383 3.56 -8.83 8.60
N ASP A 384 3.20 -7.64 9.07
CA ASP A 384 3.98 -6.42 8.89
C ASP A 384 5.13 -6.39 9.90
N ILE A 385 6.38 -6.42 9.41
CA ILE A 385 7.62 -6.41 10.21
C ILE A 385 7.67 -5.19 11.15
N THR A 386 7.09 -4.06 10.75
CA THR A 386 7.11 -2.82 11.54
C THR A 386 6.33 -2.96 12.84
N THR A 387 5.32 -3.83 12.89
CA THR A 387 4.47 -4.08 14.07
C THR A 387 4.59 -5.49 14.64
N TYR A 388 5.14 -6.43 13.87
CA TYR A 388 5.39 -7.81 14.30
C TYR A 388 6.30 -7.85 15.53
N GLU A 389 5.96 -8.72 16.47
CA GLU A 389 6.72 -9.02 17.68
C GLU A 389 6.73 -10.53 17.89
N THR A 390 7.86 -11.04 18.40
CA THR A 390 8.02 -12.46 18.72
C THR A 390 9.07 -12.62 19.82
N ASP A 391 8.90 -13.64 20.66
CA ASP A 391 9.89 -14.08 21.64
C ASP A 391 10.86 -15.12 21.07
N ASP A 392 10.60 -15.61 19.85
CA ASP A 392 11.47 -16.57 19.17
C ASP A 392 12.80 -15.93 18.77
N THR A 393 13.86 -16.72 18.79
CA THR A 393 15.19 -16.31 18.32
C THR A 393 15.70 -17.20 17.20
N SER A 394 16.48 -16.60 16.29
CA SER A 394 17.05 -17.26 15.13
C SER A 394 18.58 -17.18 15.13
N ASP A 395 19.22 -18.26 14.69
CA ASP A 395 20.68 -18.31 14.50
C ASP A 395 21.11 -17.41 13.35
N ARG A 396 20.28 -17.29 12.31
CA ARG A 396 20.52 -16.43 11.14
C ARG A 396 19.27 -15.62 10.85
N ILE A 397 19.45 -14.32 10.65
CA ILE A 397 18.41 -13.43 10.14
C ILE A 397 18.92 -12.84 8.82
N LEU A 398 18.10 -12.90 7.79
CA LEU A 398 18.38 -12.42 6.44
C LEU A 398 17.37 -11.32 6.14
N ALA A 399 17.85 -10.19 5.63
CA ALA A 399 17.00 -9.09 5.16
C ALA A 399 17.53 -8.62 3.80
N ILE A 400 16.83 -8.98 2.72
CA ILE A 400 17.27 -8.74 1.34
C ILE A 400 16.33 -7.74 0.69
N GLY A 401 16.83 -6.55 0.32
CA GLY A 401 16.01 -5.52 -0.33
C GLY A 401 14.89 -4.94 0.54
N LEU A 402 14.97 -5.13 1.86
CA LEU A 402 13.96 -4.65 2.81
C LEU A 402 14.23 -3.21 3.28
N PHE A 403 15.50 -2.88 3.48
CA PHE A 403 15.93 -1.70 4.23
C PHE A 403 15.66 -0.38 3.48
N GLU A 404 15.52 -0.45 2.16
CA GLU A 404 15.13 0.62 1.25
C GLU A 404 13.76 1.20 1.58
N HIS A 405 12.88 0.39 2.18
CA HIS A 405 11.53 0.78 2.58
C HIS A 405 11.46 1.26 4.04
N ILE A 406 12.60 1.26 4.74
CA ILE A 406 12.67 1.56 6.16
C ILE A 406 13.17 2.99 6.35
N GLN A 407 12.47 3.72 7.21
CA GLN A 407 12.81 5.07 7.61
C GLN A 407 13.65 5.05 8.88
N ASN A 408 13.19 4.38 9.95
CA ASN A 408 13.91 4.34 11.21
C ASN A 408 14.69 3.03 11.39
N TYR A 409 15.90 3.02 10.80
CA TYR A 409 16.88 1.93 10.89
C TYR A 409 17.24 1.56 12.33
N LYS A 410 17.34 2.56 13.23
CA LYS A 410 17.67 2.33 14.64
C LYS A 410 16.60 1.49 15.34
N LEU A 411 15.33 1.84 15.18
CA LEU A 411 14.23 1.09 15.79
C LEU A 411 14.10 -0.31 15.19
N LEU A 412 14.27 -0.45 13.87
CA LEU A 412 14.22 -1.76 13.23
C LEU A 412 15.38 -2.66 13.68
N LEU A 413 16.62 -2.18 13.66
CA LEU A 413 17.78 -2.98 14.09
C LEU A 413 17.70 -3.34 15.57
N LYS A 414 17.17 -2.44 16.41
CA LYS A 414 16.85 -2.75 17.81
C LYS A 414 15.85 -3.90 17.92
N LYS A 415 14.77 -3.86 17.13
CA LYS A 415 13.77 -4.93 17.10
C LYS A 415 14.39 -6.25 16.63
N ILE A 416 15.09 -6.25 15.50
CA ILE A 416 15.76 -7.43 14.94
C ILE A 416 16.76 -8.03 15.93
N SER A 417 17.53 -7.21 16.65
CA SER A 417 18.51 -7.69 17.65
C SER A 417 17.88 -8.57 18.73
N LYS A 418 16.61 -8.33 19.09
CA LYS A 418 15.88 -9.16 20.06
C LYS A 418 15.62 -10.55 19.52
N TRP A 419 15.35 -10.66 18.21
CA TRP A 419 15.11 -11.92 17.51
C TRP A 419 16.41 -12.67 17.17
N MET A 420 17.58 -12.06 17.38
CA MET A 420 18.86 -12.75 17.20
C MET A 420 19.15 -13.64 18.41
N ALA A 421 19.53 -14.89 18.14
CA ALA A 421 20.12 -15.77 19.15
C ALA A 421 21.45 -15.17 19.68
N LYS A 422 21.98 -15.72 20.78
CA LYS A 422 23.20 -15.21 21.42
C LYS A 422 24.40 -15.15 20.45
N ASP A 423 24.59 -16.20 19.66
CA ASP A 423 25.63 -16.27 18.61
C ASP A 423 25.02 -16.07 17.21
N GLY A 424 23.86 -15.41 17.16
CA GLY A 424 23.11 -15.15 15.94
C GLY A 424 23.78 -14.11 15.06
N LEU A 425 23.61 -14.25 13.75
CA LEU A 425 24.08 -13.28 12.75
C LEU A 425 22.90 -12.70 11.98
N LEU A 426 22.98 -11.40 11.72
CA LEU A 426 22.08 -10.68 10.82
C LEU A 426 22.85 -10.35 9.55
N PHE A 427 22.35 -10.79 8.41
CA PHE A 427 22.88 -10.43 7.10
C PHE A 427 21.88 -9.53 6.38
N VAL A 428 22.35 -8.37 5.95
CA VAL A 428 21.55 -7.36 5.23
C VAL A 428 22.13 -7.17 3.84
N ASP A 429 21.29 -7.32 2.81
CA ASP A 429 21.54 -6.86 1.44
C ASP A 429 20.63 -5.65 1.19
N HIS A 430 21.23 -4.56 0.72
CA HIS A 430 20.48 -3.40 0.26
C HIS A 430 21.16 -2.74 -0.94
N ILE A 431 20.38 -2.14 -1.82
CA ILE A 431 20.89 -1.22 -2.83
C ILE A 431 21.40 0.05 -2.16
N CYS A 432 22.43 0.64 -2.73
CA CYS A 432 23.06 1.84 -2.20
C CYS A 432 23.70 2.68 -3.31
N HIS A 433 24.05 3.90 -2.97
CA HIS A 433 25.11 4.62 -3.70
C HIS A 433 26.42 4.48 -2.91
N LYS A 434 27.60 4.40 -3.56
CA LYS A 434 28.88 4.24 -2.84
C LYS A 434 29.13 5.30 -1.77
N THR A 435 28.81 6.57 -2.08
CA THR A 435 29.04 7.74 -1.22
C THR A 435 27.76 8.39 -0.68
N LEU A 436 26.79 8.67 -1.55
CA LEU A 436 25.59 9.44 -1.24
C LEU A 436 24.57 8.65 -0.41
N ALA A 437 23.82 9.34 0.43
CA ALA A 437 22.62 8.81 1.08
C ALA A 437 21.48 9.83 0.94
N TYR A 438 20.32 9.41 0.45
CA TYR A 438 19.19 10.31 0.18
C TYR A 438 17.84 9.61 0.19
N GLN A 439 16.78 10.37 0.44
CA GLN A 439 15.40 9.91 0.21
C GLN A 439 15.12 9.96 -1.29
N TYR A 440 14.45 8.95 -1.84
CA TYR A 440 14.07 8.94 -3.25
C TYR A 440 12.92 9.92 -3.50
N LYS A 441 13.30 11.18 -3.75
CA LYS A 441 12.42 12.33 -3.99
C LYS A 441 12.95 13.15 -5.16
N ALA A 442 12.02 13.71 -5.93
CA ALA A 442 12.34 14.60 -7.05
C ALA A 442 13.30 15.72 -6.59
N LEU A 443 14.35 15.96 -7.37
CA LEU A 443 15.31 17.05 -7.11
C LEU A 443 14.69 18.42 -7.36
N ASP A 444 13.90 18.52 -8.41
CA ASP A 444 13.23 19.71 -8.89
C ASP A 444 11.98 19.32 -9.71
N GLU A 445 11.27 20.32 -10.23
CA GLU A 445 10.06 20.16 -11.05
C GLU A 445 10.30 19.49 -12.42
N ASP A 446 11.57 19.37 -12.85
CA ASP A 446 11.99 18.74 -14.11
C ASP A 446 12.40 17.26 -13.90
N ASP A 447 12.61 16.82 -12.64
CA ASP A 447 12.90 15.43 -12.28
C ASP A 447 11.67 14.54 -12.47
N TRP A 448 11.49 14.09 -13.71
CA TRP A 448 10.44 13.15 -14.09
C TRP A 448 10.72 11.72 -13.63
N PHE A 449 12.00 11.36 -13.43
CA PHE A 449 12.46 9.99 -13.24
C PHE A 449 12.11 9.45 -11.85
N THR A 450 12.37 10.26 -10.81
CA THR A 450 12.37 9.76 -9.42
C THR A 450 10.98 9.31 -8.95
N GLU A 451 9.93 10.00 -9.36
CA GLU A 451 8.56 9.63 -8.94
C GLU A 451 7.84 8.75 -9.96
N TYR A 452 8.48 8.41 -11.07
CA TYR A 452 7.86 7.58 -12.10
C TYR A 452 7.82 6.11 -11.68
N ILE A 453 8.86 5.62 -11.02
CA ILE A 453 8.98 4.21 -10.63
C ILE A 453 8.45 3.94 -9.22
N PHE A 454 8.73 4.84 -8.29
CA PHE A 454 8.34 4.69 -6.89
C PHE A 454 7.61 5.93 -6.39
N PRO A 455 6.52 5.78 -5.62
CA PRO A 455 5.86 6.91 -5.00
C PRO A 455 6.82 7.67 -4.08
N ALA A 456 6.66 8.98 -4.00
CA ALA A 456 7.54 9.84 -3.22
C ALA A 456 7.59 9.38 -1.74
N GLY A 457 8.82 9.21 -1.22
CA GLY A 457 9.03 8.87 0.20
C GLY A 457 8.88 7.39 0.56
N THR A 458 8.71 6.51 -0.42
CA THR A 458 8.64 5.04 -0.21
C THR A 458 9.98 4.31 -0.28
N ILE A 459 10.97 4.93 -0.95
CA ILE A 459 12.31 4.37 -1.13
C ILE A 459 13.38 5.30 -0.58
N PHE A 460 14.40 4.69 0.01
CA PHE A 460 15.62 5.32 0.47
C PHE A 460 16.81 4.70 -0.26
N PHE A 461 17.72 5.55 -0.74
CA PHE A 461 19.01 5.14 -1.25
C PHE A 461 20.06 5.45 -0.17
N PRO A 462 20.42 4.47 0.69
CA PRO A 462 21.49 4.64 1.65
C PRO A 462 22.85 4.76 0.94
N SER A 463 23.86 5.26 1.66
CA SER A 463 25.25 5.08 1.26
C SER A 463 25.71 3.65 1.55
N ALA A 464 26.79 3.19 0.91
CA ALA A 464 27.36 1.87 1.22
C ALA A 464 27.76 1.75 2.71
N SER A 465 28.17 2.85 3.35
CA SER A 465 28.54 2.89 4.77
C SER A 465 27.37 3.16 5.72
N PHE A 466 26.14 3.33 5.23
CA PHE A 466 25.04 3.93 6.00
C PHE A 466 24.67 3.14 7.26
N LEU A 467 24.61 1.81 7.16
CA LEU A 467 24.24 0.96 8.29
C LEU A 467 25.32 0.91 9.39
N LEU A 468 26.55 1.36 9.11
CA LEU A 468 27.61 1.43 10.11
C LEU A 468 27.31 2.47 11.20
N TYR A 469 26.41 3.43 10.94
CA TYR A 469 25.98 4.42 11.93
C TYR A 469 24.85 3.92 12.85
N PHE A 470 24.30 2.73 12.62
CA PHE A 470 23.16 2.19 13.36
C PHE A 470 23.51 0.91 14.14
N GLN A 471 24.59 0.97 14.91
CA GLN A 471 25.13 -0.17 15.65
C GLN A 471 24.81 -0.10 17.15
N ASP A 472 23.67 0.43 17.55
CA ASP A 472 23.32 0.55 18.97
C ASP A 472 23.13 -0.83 19.62
N ASP A 473 22.41 -1.73 18.93
CA ASP A 473 22.05 -3.07 19.44
C ASP A 473 22.70 -4.23 18.64
N VAL A 474 23.44 -3.91 17.58
CA VAL A 474 24.17 -4.84 16.72
C VAL A 474 25.60 -4.34 16.47
N SER A 475 26.51 -5.23 16.06
CA SER A 475 27.89 -4.87 15.72
C SER A 475 28.28 -5.47 14.38
N VAL A 476 28.83 -4.66 13.48
CA VAL A 476 29.33 -5.12 12.19
C VAL A 476 30.45 -6.14 12.41
N VAL A 477 30.38 -7.24 11.68
CA VAL A 477 31.38 -8.30 11.61
C VAL A 477 32.12 -8.19 10.29
N ASN A 478 31.40 -7.92 9.21
CA ASN A 478 31.99 -7.79 7.88
C ASN A 478 31.10 -6.92 6.97
N HIS A 479 31.69 -6.37 5.92
CA HIS A 479 31.02 -5.47 4.97
C HIS A 479 31.62 -5.68 3.57
N TRP A 480 30.75 -5.85 2.59
CA TRP A 480 31.11 -5.98 1.19
C TRP A 480 30.24 -5.07 0.33
N ILE A 481 30.76 -4.73 -0.83
CA ILE A 481 30.01 -4.12 -1.92
C ILE A 481 30.08 -5.02 -3.14
N LEU A 482 29.07 -4.97 -3.99
CA LEU A 482 29.05 -5.60 -5.31
C LEU A 482 28.78 -4.53 -6.35
N ASN A 483 29.58 -4.51 -7.41
CA ASN A 483 29.45 -3.57 -8.51
C ASN A 483 28.02 -3.58 -9.08
N GLY A 484 27.51 -2.39 -9.43
CA GLY A 484 26.14 -2.20 -9.91
C GLY A 484 25.82 -2.94 -11.21
N ASN A 485 26.81 -3.33 -12.02
CA ASN A 485 26.57 -4.08 -13.26
C ASN A 485 25.82 -5.38 -13.02
N HIS A 486 25.94 -6.00 -11.84
CA HIS A 486 25.14 -7.18 -11.48
C HIS A 486 23.63 -6.86 -11.46
N SER A 487 23.25 -5.75 -10.81
CA SER A 487 21.87 -5.26 -10.82
C SER A 487 21.46 -4.77 -12.21
N SER A 488 22.34 -4.06 -12.93
CA SER A 488 22.07 -3.59 -14.30
C SER A 488 21.75 -4.76 -15.24
N GLN A 489 22.58 -5.80 -15.21
CA GLN A 489 22.39 -7.02 -16.00
C GLN A 489 21.14 -7.79 -15.58
N THR A 490 20.83 -7.86 -14.28
CA THR A 490 19.58 -8.44 -13.77
C THR A 490 18.35 -7.80 -14.44
N HIS A 491 18.27 -6.47 -14.42
CA HIS A 491 17.17 -5.73 -15.06
C HIS A 491 17.21 -5.85 -16.59
N GLY A 492 18.40 -5.97 -17.18
CA GLY A 492 18.59 -6.26 -18.61
C GLY A 492 17.97 -7.59 -19.02
N GLU A 493 18.17 -8.64 -18.23
CA GLU A 493 17.56 -9.95 -18.48
C GLU A 493 16.04 -9.94 -18.29
N TRP A 494 15.54 -9.22 -17.27
CA TRP A 494 14.09 -9.03 -17.08
C TRP A 494 13.45 -8.29 -18.26
N LEU A 495 14.08 -7.23 -18.77
CA LEU A 495 13.60 -6.50 -19.94
C LEU A 495 13.54 -7.41 -21.18
N LYS A 496 14.60 -8.18 -21.43
CA LYS A 496 14.64 -9.14 -22.55
C LYS A 496 13.50 -10.16 -22.46
N ARG A 497 13.26 -10.73 -21.27
CA ARG A 497 12.16 -11.67 -21.03
C ARG A 497 10.79 -11.01 -21.22
N LEU A 498 10.62 -9.78 -20.75
CA LEU A 498 9.40 -9.01 -20.95
C LEU A 498 9.10 -8.81 -22.43
N ASP A 499 10.07 -8.30 -23.21
CA ASP A 499 9.85 -8.01 -24.63
C ASP A 499 9.63 -9.28 -25.46
N ALA A 500 10.40 -10.34 -25.20
CA ALA A 500 10.26 -11.63 -25.86
C ALA A 500 8.87 -12.27 -25.64
N ASN A 501 8.22 -11.94 -24.51
CA ASN A 501 6.90 -12.48 -24.14
C ASN A 501 5.79 -11.42 -24.14
N SER A 502 6.01 -10.28 -24.80
CA SER A 502 5.12 -9.11 -24.77
C SER A 502 3.67 -9.43 -25.14
N VAL A 503 3.42 -10.36 -26.07
CA VAL A 503 2.05 -10.78 -26.45
C VAL A 503 1.34 -11.47 -25.29
N ALA A 504 2.00 -12.43 -24.63
CA ALA A 504 1.42 -13.15 -23.49
C ALA A 504 1.23 -12.24 -22.29
N ILE A 505 2.21 -11.37 -22.01
CA ILE A 505 2.15 -10.39 -20.92
C ILE A 505 0.99 -9.41 -21.14
N LYS A 506 0.83 -8.91 -22.37
CA LYS A 506 -0.30 -8.02 -22.71
C LYS A 506 -1.64 -8.70 -22.49
N GLN A 507 -1.77 -10.00 -22.79
CA GLN A 507 -3.00 -10.75 -22.51
C GLN A 507 -3.25 -10.87 -21.00
N ILE A 508 -2.23 -11.24 -20.22
CA ILE A 508 -2.32 -11.30 -18.76
C ILE A 508 -2.79 -9.96 -18.18
N PHE A 509 -2.16 -8.86 -18.58
CA PHE A 509 -2.53 -7.53 -18.11
C PHE A 509 -3.90 -7.08 -18.63
N THR A 510 -4.29 -7.42 -19.85
CA THR A 510 -5.64 -7.10 -20.36
C THR A 510 -6.72 -7.85 -19.58
N SER A 511 -6.47 -9.11 -19.21
CA SER A 511 -7.37 -9.88 -18.36
C SER A 511 -7.45 -9.31 -16.94
N LEU A 512 -6.33 -8.79 -16.41
CA LEU A 512 -6.28 -8.15 -15.10
C LEU A 512 -7.03 -6.81 -15.09
N THR A 513 -6.71 -5.91 -16.03
CA THR A 513 -7.23 -4.54 -16.04
C THR A 513 -8.61 -4.42 -16.69
N GLY A 514 -9.01 -5.38 -17.52
CA GLY A 514 -10.21 -5.28 -18.35
C GLY A 514 -10.12 -4.25 -19.49
N ASN A 515 -8.97 -3.57 -19.64
CA ASN A 515 -8.76 -2.51 -20.63
C ASN A 515 -7.38 -2.65 -21.29
N ALA A 516 -7.36 -2.74 -22.63
CA ALA A 516 -6.14 -2.86 -23.41
C ALA A 516 -5.22 -1.63 -23.29
N GLU A 517 -5.77 -0.44 -23.06
CA GLU A 517 -4.98 0.77 -22.84
C GLU A 517 -4.25 0.73 -21.49
N GLU A 518 -4.95 0.40 -20.41
CA GLU A 518 -4.34 0.24 -19.08
C GLU A 518 -3.33 -0.91 -19.05
N ALA A 519 -3.60 -2.00 -19.79
CA ALA A 519 -2.65 -3.09 -19.94
C ALA A 519 -1.36 -2.64 -20.64
N LEU A 520 -1.45 -1.75 -21.63
CA LEU A 520 -0.28 -1.16 -22.29
C LEU A 520 0.51 -0.27 -21.33
N LYS A 521 -0.17 0.59 -20.57
CA LYS A 521 0.46 1.46 -19.56
C LYS A 521 1.20 0.63 -18.52
N MET A 522 0.57 -0.43 -17.99
CA MET A 522 1.19 -1.36 -17.04
C MET A 522 2.41 -2.08 -17.63
N MET A 523 2.34 -2.53 -18.88
CA MET A 523 3.48 -3.14 -19.56
C MET A 523 4.64 -2.16 -19.75
N ASN A 524 4.36 -0.91 -20.11
CA ASN A 524 5.38 0.12 -20.28
C ASN A 524 5.95 0.59 -18.93
N PHE A 525 5.17 0.59 -17.87
CA PHE A 525 5.68 0.78 -16.51
C PHE A 525 6.76 -0.25 -16.16
N TRP A 526 6.52 -1.54 -16.43
CA TRP A 526 7.52 -2.59 -16.17
C TRP A 526 8.76 -2.50 -17.06
N ARG A 527 8.60 -2.04 -18.31
CA ARG A 527 9.76 -1.73 -19.18
C ARG A 527 10.59 -0.59 -18.60
N MET A 528 9.92 0.45 -18.14
CA MET A 528 10.58 1.59 -17.51
C MET A 528 11.24 1.21 -16.20
N PHE A 529 10.64 0.35 -15.39
CA PHE A 529 11.27 -0.23 -14.20
C PHE A 529 12.60 -0.91 -14.56
N CYS A 530 12.60 -1.75 -15.59
CA CYS A 530 13.82 -2.41 -16.04
C CYS A 530 14.83 -1.42 -16.63
N LEU A 531 14.42 -0.49 -17.50
CA LEU A 531 15.31 0.53 -18.08
C LEU A 531 15.93 1.43 -17.00
N SER A 532 15.16 1.77 -15.98
CA SER A 532 15.63 2.53 -14.82
C SER A 532 16.71 1.78 -14.07
N GLY A 533 16.50 0.50 -13.76
CA GLY A 533 17.51 -0.34 -13.13
C GLY A 533 18.77 -0.53 -13.98
N ILE A 534 18.62 -0.74 -15.29
CA ILE A 534 19.75 -0.86 -16.23
C ILE A 534 20.64 0.38 -16.15
N GLU A 535 20.07 1.57 -16.32
CA GLU A 535 20.84 2.80 -16.39
C GLU A 535 21.33 3.28 -15.02
N LEU A 536 20.53 3.14 -13.97
CA LEU A 536 20.90 3.51 -12.60
C LEU A 536 22.10 2.69 -12.13
N PHE A 537 21.98 1.37 -12.16
CA PHE A 537 23.03 0.49 -11.65
C PHE A 537 24.16 0.26 -12.64
N GLY A 538 23.98 0.54 -13.93
CA GLY A 538 25.05 0.49 -14.95
C GLY A 538 25.84 1.80 -15.08
N TYR A 539 25.39 2.87 -14.43
CA TYR A 539 26.01 4.19 -14.55
C TYR A 539 27.48 4.19 -14.13
N ASN A 540 28.34 4.82 -14.94
CA ASN A 540 29.81 4.77 -14.80
C ASN A 540 30.35 3.35 -14.57
N ASN A 541 29.91 2.38 -15.37
CA ASN A 541 30.33 0.97 -15.26
C ASN A 541 29.98 0.34 -13.90
N GLY A 542 28.84 0.74 -13.33
CA GLY A 542 28.33 0.22 -12.06
C GLY A 542 29.06 0.68 -10.81
N GLU A 543 29.81 1.76 -10.90
CA GLU A 543 30.61 2.30 -9.81
C GLU A 543 29.92 3.43 -9.04
N GLU A 544 28.66 3.81 -9.33
CA GLU A 544 27.92 4.82 -8.55
C GLU A 544 26.86 4.19 -7.63
N TRP A 545 25.83 3.60 -8.23
CA TRP A 545 24.79 2.82 -7.55
C TRP A 545 25.07 1.34 -7.65
N MET A 546 24.94 0.64 -6.52
CA MET A 546 25.47 -0.70 -6.34
C MET A 546 24.72 -1.43 -5.23
N THR A 547 25.19 -2.61 -4.83
CA THR A 547 24.63 -3.39 -3.72
C THR A 547 25.63 -3.49 -2.57
N SER A 548 25.16 -3.30 -1.34
CA SER A 548 25.94 -3.44 -0.11
C SER A 548 25.46 -4.65 0.68
N HIS A 549 26.39 -5.50 1.10
CA HIS A 549 26.14 -6.62 2.01
C HIS A 549 26.79 -6.32 3.35
N VAL A 550 26.03 -6.37 4.44
CA VAL A 550 26.56 -6.15 5.78
C VAL A 550 26.20 -7.33 6.68
N LEU A 551 27.20 -7.90 7.33
CA LEU A 551 27.03 -8.95 8.33
C LEU A 551 27.20 -8.34 9.72
N PHE A 552 26.19 -8.53 10.57
CA PHE A 552 26.17 -8.10 11.95
C PHE A 552 26.10 -9.29 12.90
N LYS A 553 26.66 -9.12 14.10
CA LYS A 553 26.37 -9.93 15.28
C LYS A 553 25.57 -9.14 16.30
N LYS A 554 24.90 -9.84 17.20
CA LYS A 554 24.23 -9.23 18.36
C LYS A 554 25.27 -8.58 19.30
N LYS A 555 24.92 -7.45 19.91
CA LYS A 555 25.74 -6.80 20.95
C LYS A 555 25.51 -7.39 22.34
#